data_AF-A0A431NI59-F1
#
_entry.id   AF-A0A431NI59-F1
#
_cell.length_a   1.000
_cell.length_b   1.000
_cell.length_c   1.000
_cell.angle_alpha   90.00
_cell.angle_beta   90.00
_cell.angle_gamma   90.00
#
_symmetry.space_group_name_H-M   'P 1'
#
loop_
_entity.id
_entity.type
_entity.pdbx_description
1 polymer ?
#
loop_
_entity_poly.entity_id
_entity_poly.type
_entity_poly.pdbx_seq_one_letter_code
_entity_poly.pdbx_strand_id
1 'polypeptide(L)'
;MTVAIAQEPAVPRSARFERNSATRDPAWVRYAVLAIALLFFATFLLMPLIVVFVEAFRKGWQAYIAALTDPDALSAIRLTLTAAAIAVPLNLVFGIAAAWAITKFEFRGKQVLITLIDLPFSVSPVVAGLIYVLVFGTQGWLGPWLADHDMK
;
A
#
# COMPACT_ATOMS: atom_id res chain seq x y z
N MET A 1 -30.96 -50.69 42.31
CA MET A 1 -30.55 -49.50 43.08
C MET A 1 -29.54 -48.76 42.21
N THR A 2 -30.08 -47.93 41.31
CA THR A 2 -29.38 -47.27 40.20
C THR A 2 -29.24 -45.81 40.55
N VAL A 3 -28.02 -45.34 40.82
CA VAL A 3 -27.75 -43.90 40.95
C VAL A 3 -27.22 -43.42 39.60
N ALA A 4 -28.11 -42.78 38.84
CA ALA A 4 -27.76 -42.06 37.63
C ALA A 4 -26.86 -40.87 38.01
N ILE A 5 -25.66 -40.86 37.46
CA ILE A 5 -24.69 -39.77 37.58
C ILE A 5 -25.22 -38.63 36.71
N ALA A 6 -25.81 -37.62 37.33
CA ALA A 6 -26.24 -36.41 36.64
C ALA A 6 -25.01 -35.69 36.07
N GLN A 7 -24.86 -35.69 34.75
CA GLN A 7 -23.88 -34.84 34.06
C GLN A 7 -24.31 -33.37 34.26
N GLU A 8 -23.50 -32.59 34.96
CA GLU A 8 -23.66 -31.14 35.02
C GLU A 8 -23.60 -30.56 33.59
N PRO A 9 -24.55 -29.70 33.19
CA PRO A 9 -24.51 -29.10 31.87
C PRO A 9 -23.27 -28.20 31.75
N ALA A 10 -22.35 -28.59 30.87
CA ALA A 10 -21.17 -27.81 30.55
C ALA A 10 -21.59 -26.43 29.98
N VAL A 11 -21.54 -25.40 30.83
CA VAL A 11 -21.83 -24.02 30.43
C VAL A 11 -20.83 -23.63 29.33
N PRO A 12 -21.28 -23.27 28.11
CA PRO A 12 -20.38 -22.88 27.03
C PRO A 12 -19.55 -21.67 27.45
N ARG A 13 -18.22 -21.83 27.46
CA ARG A 13 -17.23 -20.80 27.90
C ARG A 13 -17.27 -19.52 27.05
N SER A 14 -17.95 -19.52 25.90
CA SER A 14 -18.17 -18.34 25.06
C SER A 14 -19.00 -17.25 25.75
N ALA A 15 -19.93 -17.61 26.65
CA ALA A 15 -20.77 -16.64 27.37
C ALA A 15 -20.04 -15.89 28.51
N ARG A 16 -18.76 -16.17 28.76
CA ARG A 16 -17.97 -15.49 29.80
C ARG A 16 -17.24 -14.24 29.29
N PHE A 17 -16.98 -14.14 27.99
CA PHE A 17 -16.21 -13.02 27.42
C PHE A 17 -17.06 -11.79 27.07
N GLU A 18 -18.39 -11.88 27.08
CA GLU A 18 -19.30 -10.74 26.83
C GLU A 18 -19.65 -9.92 28.10
N ARG A 19 -19.14 -10.29 29.28
CA ARG A 19 -19.55 -9.68 30.56
C ARG A 19 -18.65 -8.55 31.08
N ASN A 20 -17.70 -8.07 30.30
CA ASN A 20 -16.83 -7.00 30.78
C ASN A 20 -17.54 -5.64 30.70
N SER A 21 -18.13 -5.21 31.81
CA SER A 21 -18.81 -3.90 31.93
C SER A 21 -17.84 -2.70 31.86
N ALA A 22 -16.53 -2.96 31.83
CA ALA A 22 -15.48 -1.96 31.66
C ALA A 22 -15.39 -1.36 30.23
N THR A 23 -16.06 -1.97 29.24
CA THR A 23 -16.10 -1.47 27.84
C THR A 23 -17.49 -0.91 27.45
N ARG A 24 -18.37 -0.65 28.43
CA ARG A 24 -19.63 0.06 28.19
C ARG A 24 -19.36 1.56 28.11
N ASP A 25 -18.67 1.98 27.06
CA ASP A 25 -18.66 3.39 26.71
C ASP A 25 -20.11 3.82 26.47
N PRO A 26 -20.58 4.89 27.13
CA PRO A 26 -21.94 5.34 26.91
C PRO A 26 -22.08 5.70 25.43
N ALA A 27 -23.22 5.34 24.82
CA ALA A 27 -23.38 5.40 23.36
C ALA A 27 -23.03 6.77 22.76
N TRP A 28 -23.25 7.85 23.52
CA TRP A 28 -22.89 9.22 23.12
C TRP A 28 -21.37 9.43 22.96
N VAL A 29 -20.52 8.80 23.78
CA VAL A 29 -19.05 8.87 23.65
C VAL A 29 -18.62 8.15 22.38
N ARG A 30 -19.16 6.95 22.12
CA ARG A 30 -18.88 6.20 20.89
C ARG A 30 -19.26 7.01 19.64
N TYR A 31 -20.47 7.59 19.63
CA TYR A 31 -20.90 8.43 18.51
C TYR A 31 -20.10 9.72 18.40
N ALA A 32 -19.70 10.33 19.52
CA ALA A 32 -18.85 11.54 19.50
C ALA A 32 -17.46 11.24 18.92
N VAL A 33 -16.81 10.16 19.36
CA VAL A 33 -15.49 9.74 18.82
C VAL A 33 -15.59 9.40 17.33
N LEU A 34 -16.64 8.67 16.92
CA LEU A 34 -16.89 8.40 15.50
C LEU A 34 -17.15 9.67 14.69
N ALA A 35 -17.96 10.59 15.21
CA ALA A 35 -18.26 11.85 14.55
C ALA A 35 -17.01 12.72 14.40
N ILE A 36 -16.17 12.80 15.44
CA ILE A 36 -14.89 13.53 15.39
C ILE A 36 -13.94 12.87 14.40
N ALA A 37 -13.78 11.55 14.42
CA ALA A 37 -12.92 10.83 13.49
C ALA A 37 -13.40 10.99 12.03
N LEU A 38 -14.70 10.89 11.79
CA LEU A 38 -15.31 11.09 10.46
C LEU A 38 -15.18 12.53 9.99
N LEU A 39 -15.38 13.51 10.87
CA LEU A 39 -15.19 14.93 10.56
C LEU A 39 -13.73 15.20 10.19
N PHE A 40 -12.78 14.71 10.99
CA PHE A 40 -11.37 14.82 10.71
C PHE A 40 -11.00 14.17 9.37
N PHE A 41 -11.45 12.93 9.12
CA PHE A 41 -11.24 12.24 7.84
C PHE A 41 -11.84 13.02 6.67
N ALA A 42 -13.07 13.53 6.81
CA ALA A 42 -13.72 14.29 5.76
C ALA A 42 -12.98 15.61 5.47
N THR A 43 -12.54 16.32 6.50
CA THR A 43 -11.83 17.59 6.32
C THR A 43 -10.40 17.39 5.81
N PHE A 44 -9.66 16.38 6.27
CA PHE A 44 -8.25 16.21 5.88
C PHE A 44 -8.06 15.40 4.61
N LEU A 45 -8.95 14.44 4.31
CA LEU A 45 -8.83 13.59 3.13
C LEU A 45 -9.83 13.95 2.05
N LEU A 46 -11.13 14.05 2.39
CA LEU A 46 -12.16 14.27 1.38
C LEU A 46 -12.15 15.71 0.85
N MET A 47 -11.95 16.71 1.70
CA MET A 47 -11.97 18.12 1.25
C MET A 47 -10.90 18.43 0.21
N PRO A 48 -9.59 18.10 0.38
CA PRO A 48 -8.59 18.33 -0.66
C PRO A 48 -8.90 17.58 -1.95
N LEU A 49 -9.40 16.34 -1.84
CA LEU A 49 -9.79 15.54 -3.00
C LEU A 49 -10.93 16.22 -3.78
N ILE A 50 -11.98 16.68 -3.09
CA ILE A 50 -13.09 17.43 -3.69
C ILE A 50 -12.57 18.71 -4.35
N VAL A 51 -11.68 19.45 -3.69
CA VAL A 51 -11.09 20.67 -4.25
C VAL A 51 -10.33 20.38 -5.54
N VAL A 52 -9.53 19.30 -5.60
CA VAL A 52 -8.83 18.88 -6.82
C VAL A 52 -9.83 18.62 -7.96
N PHE A 53 -10.93 17.91 -7.69
CA PHE A 53 -11.96 17.65 -8.70
C PHE A 53 -12.65 18.95 -9.14
N VAL A 54 -13.11 19.78 -8.20
CA VAL A 54 -13.77 21.05 -8.52
C VAL A 54 -12.84 21.93 -9.36
N GLU A 55 -11.58 22.08 -8.96
CA GLU A 55 -10.59 22.89 -9.68
C GLU A 55 -10.29 22.32 -11.08
N ALA A 56 -10.21 20.99 -11.22
CA ALA A 56 -10.05 20.34 -12.51
C ALA A 56 -11.23 20.62 -13.47
N PHE A 57 -12.45 20.76 -12.95
CA PHE A 57 -13.66 21.07 -13.74
C PHE A 57 -14.00 22.56 -13.82
N ARG A 58 -13.31 23.46 -13.08
CA ARG A 58 -13.61 24.91 -13.05
C ARG A 58 -13.53 25.59 -14.40
N LYS A 59 -12.63 25.14 -15.27
CA LYS A 59 -12.48 25.66 -16.65
C LYS A 59 -13.45 25.04 -17.65
N GLY A 60 -14.37 24.18 -17.18
CA GLY A 60 -15.36 23.49 -18.00
C GLY A 60 -14.83 22.20 -18.66
N TRP A 61 -15.76 21.40 -19.19
CA TRP A 61 -15.48 20.11 -19.83
C TRP A 61 -14.54 20.22 -21.05
N GLN A 62 -14.58 21.35 -21.77
CA GLN A 62 -13.71 21.59 -22.93
C GLN A 62 -12.23 21.72 -22.55
N ALA A 63 -11.92 22.39 -21.43
CA ALA A 63 -10.54 22.51 -20.95
C ALA A 63 -9.99 21.15 -20.47
N TYR A 64 -10.85 20.31 -19.89
CA TYR A 64 -10.48 18.95 -19.49
C TYR A 64 -10.13 18.06 -20.69
N ILE A 65 -10.96 18.07 -21.74
CA ILE A 65 -10.67 17.33 -22.98
C ILE A 65 -9.42 17.88 -23.65
N ALA A 66 -9.27 19.21 -23.73
CA ALA A 66 -8.08 19.83 -24.32
C ALA A 66 -6.79 19.41 -23.60
N ALA A 67 -6.80 19.34 -22.27
CA ALA A 67 -5.66 18.85 -21.47
C ALA A 67 -5.38 17.35 -21.68
N LEU A 68 -6.40 16.54 -21.95
CA LEU A 68 -6.23 15.11 -22.27
C LEU A 68 -5.74 14.85 -23.69
N THR A 69 -6.12 15.68 -24.67
CA THR A 69 -5.60 15.58 -26.04
C THR A 69 -4.29 16.33 -26.26
N ASP A 70 -3.75 16.95 -25.21
CA ASP A 70 -2.41 17.53 -25.23
C ASP A 70 -1.37 16.44 -25.58
N PRO A 71 -0.54 16.64 -26.63
CA PRO A 71 0.51 15.70 -27.00
C PRO A 71 1.43 15.29 -25.84
N ASP A 72 1.72 16.20 -24.92
CA ASP A 72 2.58 15.93 -23.77
C ASP A 72 1.87 15.04 -22.74
N ALA A 73 0.59 15.29 -22.47
CA ALA A 73 -0.22 14.47 -21.58
C ALA A 73 -0.39 13.05 -22.14
N LEU A 74 -0.67 12.92 -23.44
CA LEU A 74 -0.78 11.61 -24.10
C LEU A 74 0.53 10.84 -24.07
N SER A 75 1.67 11.52 -24.26
CA SER A 75 3.00 10.91 -24.18
C SER A 75 3.31 10.42 -22.77
N ALA A 76 3.01 11.23 -21.75
CA ALA A 76 3.16 10.85 -20.34
C ALA A 76 2.28 9.66 -19.96
N ILE A 77 1.02 9.63 -20.42
CA ILE A 77 0.10 8.50 -20.19
C ILE A 77 0.65 7.24 -20.87
N ARG A 78 1.09 7.31 -22.13
CA ARG A 78 1.68 6.16 -22.84
C ARG A 78 2.92 5.62 -22.15
N LEU A 79 3.82 6.49 -21.70
CA LEU A 79 5.02 6.08 -20.96
C LEU A 79 4.65 5.36 -19.67
N THR A 80 3.73 5.93 -18.89
CA THR A 80 3.26 5.35 -17.63
C THR A 80 2.59 3.99 -17.84
N LEU A 81 1.72 3.88 -18.85
CA LEU A 81 1.05 2.62 -19.19
C LEU A 81 2.04 1.55 -19.67
N THR A 82 3.04 1.93 -20.47
CA THR A 82 4.07 0.99 -20.94
C THR A 82 4.95 0.52 -19.79
N ALA A 83 5.38 1.43 -18.92
CA ALA A 83 6.13 1.09 -17.72
C ALA A 83 5.32 0.17 -16.80
N ALA A 84 4.04 0.46 -16.55
CA ALA A 84 3.16 -0.38 -15.76
C ALA A 84 2.94 -1.77 -16.39
N ALA A 85 2.73 -1.83 -17.71
CA ALA A 85 2.53 -3.08 -18.43
C ALA A 85 3.72 -4.03 -18.35
N ILE A 86 4.94 -3.50 -18.21
CA ILE A 86 6.16 -4.29 -18.03
C ILE A 86 6.42 -4.58 -16.55
N ALA A 87 6.34 -3.56 -15.69
CA ALA A 87 6.67 -3.67 -14.28
C ALA A 87 5.70 -4.57 -13.50
N VAL A 88 4.40 -4.51 -13.79
CA VAL A 88 3.39 -5.28 -13.04
C VAL A 88 3.56 -6.80 -13.23
N PRO A 89 3.68 -7.35 -14.45
CA PRO A 89 3.93 -8.79 -14.63
C PRO A 89 5.26 -9.24 -14.03
N LEU A 90 6.33 -8.44 -14.17
CA LEU A 90 7.63 -8.79 -13.57
C LEU A 90 7.53 -8.83 -12.04
N ASN A 91 6.93 -7.81 -11.43
CA ASN A 91 6.68 -7.77 -9.98
C ASN A 91 5.80 -8.94 -9.53
N LEU A 92 4.82 -9.33 -10.33
CA LEU A 92 3.96 -10.47 -10.03
C LEU A 92 4.76 -11.79 -10.04
N VAL A 93 5.55 -12.05 -11.08
CA VAL A 93 6.34 -13.29 -11.21
C VAL A 93 7.38 -13.39 -10.09
N PHE A 94 8.19 -12.36 -9.90
CA PHE A 94 9.23 -12.37 -8.86
C PHE A 94 8.63 -12.30 -7.46
N GLY A 95 7.57 -11.52 -7.26
CA GLY A 95 6.88 -11.40 -5.98
C GLY A 95 6.23 -12.72 -5.54
N ILE A 96 5.53 -13.41 -6.44
CA ILE A 96 4.96 -14.73 -6.15
C ILE A 96 6.08 -15.75 -5.92
N ALA A 97 7.13 -15.76 -6.72
CA ALA A 97 8.26 -16.68 -6.54
C ALA A 97 8.92 -16.50 -5.17
N ALA A 98 9.17 -15.25 -4.75
CA ALA A 98 9.74 -14.94 -3.45
C ALA A 98 8.79 -15.30 -2.30
N ALA A 99 7.51 -14.94 -2.41
CA ALA A 99 6.50 -15.28 -1.41
C ALA A 99 6.35 -16.80 -1.25
N TRP A 100 6.36 -17.54 -2.36
CA TRP A 100 6.30 -18.99 -2.36
C TRP A 100 7.55 -19.61 -1.72
N ALA A 101 8.73 -19.08 -2.04
CA ALA A 101 9.99 -19.52 -1.44
C ALA A 101 9.98 -19.35 0.09
N ILE A 102 9.53 -18.18 0.58
CA ILE A 102 9.52 -17.85 2.01
C ILE A 102 8.47 -18.68 2.77
N THR A 103 7.29 -18.91 2.18
CA THR A 103 6.18 -19.60 2.86
C THR A 103 6.32 -21.11 2.84
N LYS A 104 6.90 -21.69 1.79
CA LYS A 104 6.96 -23.15 1.60
C LYS A 104 8.27 -23.77 2.11
N PHE A 105 9.38 -23.02 2.13
CA PHE A 105 10.70 -23.55 2.47
C PHE A 105 11.25 -22.92 3.74
N GLU A 106 11.93 -23.72 4.57
CA GLU A 106 12.69 -23.27 5.73
C GLU A 106 14.20 -23.39 5.40
N PHE A 107 14.85 -22.25 5.13
CA PHE A 107 16.28 -22.17 4.81
C PHE A 107 16.97 -21.11 5.68
N ARG A 108 18.25 -21.33 5.98
CA ARG A 108 19.03 -20.50 6.92
C ARG A 108 19.10 -19.01 6.53
N GLY A 109 19.00 -18.69 5.25
CA GLY A 109 19.04 -17.31 4.71
C GLY A 109 17.68 -16.60 4.59
N LYS A 110 16.58 -17.21 5.04
CA LYS A 110 15.21 -16.70 4.87
C LYS A 110 15.01 -15.29 5.43
N GLN A 111 15.59 -15.01 6.59
CA GLN A 111 15.50 -13.69 7.23
C GLN A 111 16.19 -12.59 6.41
N VAL A 112 17.31 -12.91 5.75
CA VAL A 112 18.04 -11.96 4.89
C VAL A 112 17.20 -11.61 3.66
N LEU A 113 16.56 -12.61 3.05
CA LEU A 113 15.69 -12.39 1.89
C LEU A 113 14.48 -11.51 2.25
N ILE A 114 13.81 -11.77 3.37
CA ILE A 114 12.70 -10.95 3.86
C ILE A 114 13.18 -9.50 4.07
N THR A 115 14.31 -9.32 4.74
CA THR A 115 14.87 -7.98 5.01
C THR A 115 15.18 -7.24 3.72
N LEU A 116 15.75 -7.90 2.70
CA LEU A 116 16.03 -7.30 1.39
C LEU A 116 14.75 -6.85 0.67
N ILE A 117 13.65 -7.60 0.81
CA ILE A 117 12.35 -7.27 0.20
C ILE A 117 11.70 -6.08 0.91
N ASP A 118 11.85 -5.97 2.24
CA ASP A 118 11.26 -4.90 3.05
C ASP A 118 12.09 -3.60 3.06
N LEU A 119 13.39 -3.71 2.77
CA LEU A 119 14.34 -2.59 2.74
C LEU A 119 13.88 -1.40 1.86
N PRO A 120 13.45 -1.58 0.60
CA PRO A 120 13.01 -0.44 -0.22
C PRO A 120 11.83 0.33 0.38
N PHE A 121 10.93 -0.34 1.13
CA PHE A 121 9.82 0.33 1.81
C PHE A 121 10.27 1.12 3.04
N SER A 122 11.40 0.75 3.62
CA SER A 122 12.00 1.44 4.76
C SER A 122 12.83 2.67 4.34
N VAL A 123 13.20 2.77 3.05
CA VAL A 123 13.99 3.86 2.49
C VAL A 123 13.07 5.00 2.03
N SER A 124 13.45 6.24 2.32
CA SER A 124 12.72 7.43 1.85
C SER A 124 12.72 7.50 0.30
N PRO A 125 11.60 7.88 -0.34
CA PRO A 125 11.53 8.04 -1.80
C PRO A 125 12.63 8.93 -2.38
N VAL A 126 13.03 9.97 -1.63
CA VAL A 126 14.10 10.89 -2.05
C VAL A 126 15.45 10.18 -2.11
N VAL A 127 15.75 9.31 -1.14
CA VAL A 127 16.98 8.53 -1.09
C VAL A 127 17.00 7.48 -2.20
N ALA A 128 15.86 6.83 -2.46
CA ALA A 128 15.73 5.91 -3.60
C ALA A 128 16.05 6.60 -4.93
N GLY A 129 15.56 7.83 -5.13
CA GLY A 129 15.93 8.65 -6.28
C GLY A 129 17.43 8.94 -6.38
N LEU A 130 18.06 9.31 -5.26
CA LEU A 130 19.51 9.54 -5.22
C LEU A 130 20.30 8.26 -5.54
N ILE A 131 19.88 7.10 -5.07
CA ILE A 131 20.51 5.81 -5.40
C ILE A 131 20.48 5.59 -6.92
N TYR A 132 19.35 5.83 -7.58
CA TYR A 132 19.28 5.69 -9.05
C TYR A 132 20.25 6.64 -9.75
N VAL A 133 20.33 7.90 -9.33
CA VAL A 133 21.29 8.87 -9.90
C VAL A 133 22.75 8.45 -9.62
N LEU A 134 23.06 7.90 -8.44
CA LEU A 134 24.41 7.46 -8.10
C LEU A 134 24.81 6.17 -8.81
N VAL A 135 23.86 5.28 -9.09
CA VAL A 135 24.14 4.00 -9.76
C VAL A 135 24.21 4.19 -11.27
N PHE A 136 23.25 4.91 -11.85
CA PHE A 136 23.11 5.10 -13.31
C PHE A 136 23.63 6.45 -13.81
N GLY A 137 24.12 7.33 -12.92
CA GLY A 137 24.73 8.59 -13.32
C GLY A 137 26.09 8.39 -14.00
N THR A 138 26.57 9.45 -14.64
CA THR A 138 27.82 9.45 -15.43
C THR A 138 29.07 9.12 -14.61
N GLN A 139 29.04 9.35 -13.28
CA GLN A 139 30.11 8.96 -12.34
C GLN A 139 29.73 7.74 -11.47
N GLY A 140 28.63 7.07 -11.77
CA GLY A 140 28.16 5.90 -11.04
C GLY A 140 28.86 4.60 -11.41
N TRP A 141 28.60 3.53 -10.68
CA TRP A 141 29.19 2.20 -10.95
C TRP A 141 28.82 1.64 -12.33
N LEU A 142 27.65 2.01 -12.88
CA LEU A 142 27.23 1.63 -14.24
C LEU A 142 27.51 2.72 -15.30
N GLY A 143 27.95 3.92 -14.90
CA GLY A 143 28.22 5.05 -15.80
C GLY A 143 29.27 4.76 -16.87
N PRO A 144 30.45 4.21 -16.53
CA PRO A 144 31.47 3.84 -17.52
C PRO A 144 31.01 2.74 -18.48
N TRP A 145 30.25 1.75 -17.98
CA TRP A 145 29.77 0.62 -18.80
C TRP A 145 28.70 1.04 -19.82
N LEU A 146 27.80 1.96 -19.45
CA LEU A 146 26.84 2.56 -20.40
C LEU A 146 27.53 3.49 -21.41
N ALA A 147 28.53 4.27 -20.97
CA ALA A 147 29.32 5.13 -21.85
C ALA A 147 30.11 4.34 -22.90
N ASP A 148 30.63 3.17 -22.53
CA ASP A 148 31.34 2.26 -23.44
C ASP A 148 30.41 1.57 -24.47
N HIS A 149 29.10 1.55 -24.24
CA HIS A 149 28.10 0.94 -25.13
C HIS A 149 27.21 1.97 -25.87
N ASP A 150 27.62 3.25 -25.92
CA ASP A 150 26.99 4.35 -26.68
C ASP A 150 25.49 4.59 -26.37
N MET A 151 25.03 4.15 -25.19
CA MET A 151 23.68 4.40 -24.69
C MET A 151 23.72 5.59 -23.73
N LYS A 152 23.38 6.78 -24.24
CA LYS A 152 23.23 8.04 -23.46
C LYS A 152 21.97 8.06 -22.61
#